data_AF-A0A1E2WV53-F1
#
_entry.id   AF-A0A1E2WV53-F1
#
_cell.length_a   1.000
_cell.length_b   1.000
_cell.length_c   1.000
_cell.angle_alpha   90.00
_cell.angle_beta   90.00
_cell.angle_gamma   90.00
#
_symmetry.space_group_name_H-M   'P 1'
#
loop_
_entity.id
_entity.type
_entity.pdbx_description
1 polymer ?
#
loop_
_entity_poly.entity_id
_entity_poly.type
_entity_poly.pdbx_seq_one_letter_code
_entity_poly.pdbx_strand_id
1 'polypeptide(L)'
;MYEFKQAKNQLKGSMGEWGISAIFQCFPDTWVMFNNALIPTNNSGGLTEIDHLIIGTKGIFLLEIKTWKGSFTAYNDKWKRREGNNWLAITNSPTSQSAYHQPNG
;
A
#
# COMPACT_ATOMS: atom_id res chain seq x y z
N MET A 1 -13.39 -2.44 24.89
CA MET A 1 -13.61 -3.22 23.64
C MET A 1 -13.06 -2.50 22.39
N TYR A 2 -12.95 -1.16 22.40
CA TYR A 2 -12.36 -0.34 21.33
C TYR A 2 -10.82 -0.47 21.23
N GLU A 3 -10.14 -0.49 22.38
CA GLU A 3 -8.68 -0.58 22.52
C GLU A 3 -8.04 -1.81 21.85
N PHE A 4 -8.64 -2.99 21.99
CA PHE A 4 -8.11 -4.24 21.41
C PHE A 4 -8.16 -4.28 19.88
N LYS A 5 -9.09 -3.54 19.25
CA LYS A 5 -9.20 -3.46 17.79
C LYS A 5 -8.13 -2.53 17.23
N GLN A 6 -7.79 -1.45 17.95
CA GLN A 6 -6.70 -0.54 17.60
C GLN A 6 -5.33 -1.22 17.76
N ALA A 7 -5.09 -1.92 18.88
CA ALA A 7 -3.85 -2.66 19.11
C ALA A 7 -3.61 -3.76 18.06
N LYS A 8 -4.67 -4.44 17.60
CA LYS A 8 -4.57 -5.48 16.56
C LYS A 8 -4.35 -4.91 15.15
N ASN A 9 -4.82 -3.69 14.88
CA ASN A 9 -4.50 -2.95 13.66
C ASN A 9 -3.06 -2.43 13.68
N GLN A 10 -2.58 -1.90 14.83
CA GLN A 10 -1.20 -1.48 15.01
C GLN A 10 -0.21 -2.66 14.91
N LEU A 11 -0.54 -3.82 15.49
CA LEU A 11 0.29 -5.03 15.36
C LEU A 11 0.32 -5.61 13.93
N LYS A 12 -0.73 -5.40 13.13
CA LYS A 12 -0.75 -5.77 11.70
C LYS A 12 0.00 -4.76 10.83
N GLY A 13 -0.01 -3.48 11.20
CA GLY A 13 0.81 -2.44 10.60
C GLY A 13 2.30 -2.68 10.86
N SER A 14 2.67 -2.95 12.12
CA SER A 14 4.07 -3.10 12.53
C SER A 14 4.79 -4.29 11.86
N MET A 15 4.09 -5.39 11.57
CA MET A 15 4.68 -6.51 10.82
C MET A 15 4.93 -6.18 9.35
N GLY A 16 4.09 -5.34 8.74
CA GLY A 16 4.29 -4.84 7.37
C GLY A 16 5.46 -3.85 7.32
N GLU A 17 5.50 -2.91 8.27
CA GLU A 17 6.56 -1.91 8.41
C GLU A 17 7.94 -2.53 8.65
N TRP A 18 8.03 -3.59 9.46
CA TRP A 18 9.31 -4.27 9.70
C TRP A 18 9.85 -4.98 8.45
N GLY A 19 8.97 -5.65 7.69
CA GLY A 19 9.35 -6.29 6.43
C GLY A 19 9.85 -5.29 5.39
N ILE A 20 9.28 -4.09 5.37
CA ILE A 20 9.70 -3.02 4.48
C ILE A 20 11.05 -2.46 4.92
N SER A 21 11.23 -2.14 6.21
CA SER A 21 12.51 -1.67 6.73
C SER A 21 13.66 -2.63 6.38
N ALA A 22 13.41 -3.94 6.42
CA ALA A 22 14.38 -4.96 5.98
C ALA A 22 14.68 -4.92 4.47
N ILE A 23 13.66 -4.74 3.62
CA ILE A 23 13.85 -4.56 2.17
C ILE A 23 14.67 -3.30 1.87
N PHE A 24 14.45 -2.22 2.60
CA PHE A 24 15.18 -0.97 2.41
C PHE A 24 16.63 -1.01 2.83
N GLN A 25 16.99 -1.84 3.81
CA GLN A 25 18.41 -2.08 4.13
C GLN A 25 19.18 -2.68 2.93
N CYS A 26 18.49 -3.23 1.93
CA CYS A 26 19.10 -3.71 0.69
C CYS A 26 19.23 -2.63 -0.40
N PHE A 27 18.68 -1.43 -0.19
CA PHE A 27 18.78 -0.35 -1.17
C PHE A 27 20.11 0.42 -0.99
N PRO A 28 20.74 0.87 -2.08
CA PRO A 28 21.91 1.75 -1.98
C PRO A 28 21.55 3.09 -1.32
N ASP A 29 22.50 3.70 -0.61
CA ASP A 29 22.35 4.99 0.09
C ASP A 29 21.87 6.17 -0.79
N THR A 30 21.94 6.00 -2.11
CA THR A 30 21.38 6.95 -3.10
C THR A 30 19.85 6.98 -3.16
N TRP A 31 19.17 6.12 -2.41
CA TRP A 31 17.72 6.02 -2.35
C TRP A 31 17.20 6.59 -1.02
N VAL A 32 16.12 7.35 -1.10
CA VAL A 32 15.45 7.96 0.05
C VAL A 32 14.02 7.43 0.13
N MET A 33 13.56 7.16 1.34
CA MET A 33 12.19 6.76 1.63
C MET A 33 11.51 7.74 2.58
N PHE A 34 10.25 8.02 2.31
CA PHE A 34 9.33 8.70 3.20
C PHE A 34 8.17 7.77 3.53
N ASN A 35 7.86 7.61 4.81
CA ASN A 35 6.68 6.90 5.28
C ASN A 35 5.53 7.89 5.46
N ASN A 36 4.30 7.45 5.17
CA ASN A 36 3.07 8.24 5.34
C ASN A 36 3.15 9.59 4.61
N ALA A 37 3.58 9.56 3.35
CA ALA A 37 3.80 10.75 2.54
C ALA A 37 2.48 11.36 2.09
N LEU A 38 2.27 12.65 2.39
CA LEU A 38 1.12 13.41 1.91
C LEU A 38 1.43 14.04 0.55
N ILE A 39 0.68 13.64 -0.48
CA ILE A 39 0.84 14.11 -1.85
C ILE A 39 -0.35 15.01 -2.22
N PRO A 40 -0.11 16.24 -2.70
CA PRO A 40 -1.15 17.10 -3.24
C PRO A 40 -1.82 16.45 -4.45
N THR A 41 -3.15 16.50 -4.49
CA THR A 41 -3.93 16.10 -5.66
C THR A 41 -4.30 17.32 -6.49
N ASN A 42 -4.65 17.12 -7.76
CA ASN A 42 -4.99 18.23 -8.67
C ASN A 42 -6.31 18.93 -8.32
N ASN A 43 -7.07 18.40 -7.36
CA ASN A 43 -8.27 19.05 -6.85
C ASN A 43 -7.85 20.08 -5.79
N SER A 44 -8.29 21.33 -5.91
CA SER A 44 -7.94 22.44 -5.02
C SER A 44 -8.00 22.06 -3.53
N GLY A 45 -6.84 21.82 -2.92
CA GLY A 45 -6.69 21.52 -1.49
C GLY A 45 -6.80 20.03 -1.11
N GLY A 46 -6.91 19.11 -2.06
CA GLY A 46 -6.92 17.68 -1.79
C GLY A 46 -5.52 17.14 -1.48
N LEU A 47 -5.41 16.30 -0.45
CA LEU A 47 -4.20 15.54 -0.13
C LEU A 47 -4.55 14.04 -0.17
N THR A 48 -3.63 13.23 -0.68
CA THR A 48 -3.68 11.77 -0.56
C THR A 48 -2.48 11.29 0.23
N GLU A 49 -2.71 10.36 1.15
CA GLU A 49 -1.65 9.72 1.92
C GLU A 49 -1.20 8.46 1.20
N ILE A 50 0.12 8.31 1.07
CA ILE A 50 0.76 7.12 0.50
C ILE A 50 1.58 6.47 1.61
N ASP A 51 1.38 5.17 1.82
CA ASP A 51 2.07 4.45 2.90
C ASP A 51 3.58 4.66 2.81
N HIS A 52 4.20 4.46 1.62
CA HIS A 52 5.63 4.62 1.43
C HIS A 52 5.95 5.28 0.06
N LEU A 53 6.75 6.35 0.07
CA LEU A 53 7.27 7.02 -1.11
C LEU A 53 8.78 6.79 -1.20
N ILE A 54 9.25 6.30 -2.35
CA ILE A 54 10.66 6.02 -2.61
C ILE A 54 11.15 6.88 -3.75
N ILE A 55 12.30 7.53 -3.55
CA ILE A 55 12.95 8.35 -4.56
C ILE A 55 14.39 7.88 -4.72
N GLY A 56 14.81 7.59 -5.95
CA GLY A 56 16.18 7.24 -6.27
C GLY A 56 16.55 7.64 -7.68
N THR A 57 17.81 7.40 -8.05
CA THR A 57 18.35 7.77 -9.38
C THR A 57 17.67 7.09 -10.56
N LYS A 58 16.87 6.04 -10.31
CA LYS A 58 16.14 5.26 -11.32
C LYS A 58 14.65 5.63 -11.41
N GLY A 59 14.14 6.49 -10.54
CA GLY A 59 12.75 6.92 -10.57
C GLY A 59 12.13 7.15 -9.20
N ILE A 60 10.81 7.35 -9.21
CA ILE A 60 9.97 7.57 -8.04
C ILE A 60 8.96 6.42 -7.98
N PHE A 61 8.83 5.80 -6.81
CA PHE A 61 7.92 4.68 -6.59
C PHE A 61 7.00 5.00 -5.41
N LEU A 62 5.71 4.72 -5.58
CA LEU A 62 4.69 4.85 -4.54
C LEU A 62 4.25 3.44 -4.19
N LEU A 63 4.37 3.06 -2.92
CA LEU A 63 3.99 1.75 -2.43
C LEU A 63 2.84 1.90 -1.44
N GLU A 64 1.78 1.14 -1.72
CA GLU A 64 0.64 0.93 -0.83
C GLU A 64 0.71 -0.48 -0.27
N ILE A 65 0.65 -0.63 1.05
CA ILE A 65 0.90 -1.89 1.74
C ILE A 65 -0.39 -2.39 2.35
N LYS A 66 -0.92 -3.49 1.81
CA LYS A 66 -2.11 -4.14 2.34
C LYS A 66 -1.77 -5.50 2.96
N THR A 67 -1.86 -5.58 4.29
CA THR A 67 -1.63 -6.84 5.03
C THR A 67 -2.88 -7.74 5.01
N TRP A 68 -3.09 -8.41 3.88
CA TRP A 68 -4.17 -9.38 3.71
C TRP A 68 -3.75 -10.80 4.13
N LYS A 69 -4.66 -11.55 4.75
CA LYS A 69 -4.42 -12.97 5.11
C LYS A 69 -4.98 -13.89 4.02
N GLY A 70 -4.22 -14.89 3.61
CA GLY A 70 -4.61 -15.87 2.59
C GLY A 70 -3.74 -15.80 1.33
N SER A 71 -4.16 -16.48 0.28
CA SER A 71 -3.47 -16.43 -1.02
C SER A 71 -4.18 -15.46 -1.96
N PHE A 72 -3.40 -14.55 -2.54
CA PHE A 72 -3.87 -13.55 -3.47
C PHE A 72 -3.07 -13.63 -4.76
N THR A 73 -3.71 -13.29 -5.87
CA THR A 73 -3.03 -13.04 -7.14
C THR A 73 -3.51 -11.71 -7.69
N ALA A 74 -2.59 -10.95 -8.25
CA ALA A 74 -2.87 -9.68 -8.90
C ALA A 74 -2.18 -9.68 -10.26
N TYR A 75 -2.94 -9.32 -11.29
CA TYR A 75 -2.39 -9.00 -12.61
C TYR A 75 -3.02 -7.69 -13.06
N ASN A 76 -2.23 -6.62 -13.12
CA ASN A 76 -2.71 -5.24 -13.19
C ASN A 76 -3.75 -4.99 -12.07
N ASP A 77 -4.96 -4.54 -12.43
CA ASP A 77 -6.04 -4.28 -11.47
C ASP A 77 -6.95 -5.48 -11.20
N LYS A 78 -6.65 -6.65 -11.78
CA LYS A 78 -7.44 -7.86 -11.59
C LYS A 78 -6.93 -8.64 -10.41
N TRP A 79 -7.52 -8.38 -9.25
CA TRP A 79 -7.20 -9.07 -8.01
C TRP A 79 -8.13 -10.27 -7.81
N LYS A 80 -7.57 -11.38 -7.34
CA LYS A 80 -8.34 -12.55 -6.89
C LYS A 80 -7.84 -13.03 -5.53
N ARG A 81 -8.75 -13.49 -4.69
CA ARG A 81 -8.44 -14.23 -3.46
C ARG A 81 -8.77 -15.70 -3.63
N ARG A 82 -7.96 -16.55 -3.01
CA ARG A 82 -8.24 -17.99 -2.97
C ARG A 82 -9.22 -18.30 -1.84
N GLU A 83 -10.31 -18.98 -2.17
CA GLU A 83 -11.25 -19.57 -1.23
C GLU A 83 -11.39 -21.06 -1.53
N GLY A 84 -10.80 -21.90 -0.67
CA GLY A 84 -10.66 -23.33 -0.93
C GLY A 84 -9.84 -23.59 -2.21
N ASN A 85 -10.47 -24.24 -3.20
CA ASN A 85 -9.86 -24.49 -4.52
C ASN A 85 -10.22 -23.44 -5.58
N ASN A 86 -11.03 -22.44 -5.24
CA ASN A 86 -11.52 -21.44 -6.19
C ASN A 86 -10.77 -20.10 -6.03
N TRP A 87 -10.65 -19.38 -7.14
CA TRP A 87 -10.15 -18.00 -7.16
C TRP A 87 -11.31 -17.04 -7.41
N LEU A 88 -11.68 -16.27 -6.39
CA LEU A 88 -12.75 -15.29 -6.46
C LEU A 88 -12.19 -13.89 -6.74
N ALA A 89 -12.81 -13.19 -7.69
CA ALA A 89 -12.42 -11.82 -8.02
C ALA A 89 -12.70 -10.87 -6.86
N ILE A 90 -11.80 -9.93 -6.63
CA ILE A 90 -11.95 -8.86 -5.66
C ILE A 90 -12.35 -7.60 -6.41
N THR A 91 -13.55 -7.09 -6.12
CA THR A 91 -14.09 -5.89 -6.76
C THR A 91 -13.54 -4.60 -6.15
N ASN A 92 -13.28 -4.59 -4.84
CA ASN A 92 -12.65 -3.48 -4.13
C ASN A 92 -11.17 -3.82 -3.88
N SER A 93 -10.37 -3.79 -4.94
CA SER A 93 -8.94 -4.07 -4.86
C SER A 93 -8.13 -2.88 -4.34
N PRO A 94 -6.89 -3.09 -3.86
CA PRO A 94 -6.03 -1.99 -3.42
C PRO A 94 -5.80 -1.00 -4.56
N THR A 95 -5.56 -1.49 -5.77
CA THR A 95 -5.32 -0.64 -6.93
C THR A 95 -6.59 0.07 -7.41
N SER A 96 -7.77 -0.52 -7.27
CA SER A 96 -9.04 0.18 -7.53
C SER A 96 -9.26 1.33 -6.54
N GLN A 97 -8.85 1.19 -5.27
CA GLN A 97 -8.90 2.29 -4.30
C GLN A 97 -7.94 3.41 -4.67
N SER A 98 -6.74 3.09 -5.17
CA SER A 98 -5.82 4.09 -5.71
C SER A 98 -6.40 4.83 -6.92
N ALA A 99 -7.16 4.15 -7.79
CA ALA A 99 -7.83 4.78 -8.93
C ALA A 99 -8.91 5.80 -8.51
N TYR A 100 -9.61 5.59 -7.40
CA TYR A 100 -10.57 6.57 -6.85
C TYR A 100 -9.89 7.87 -6.37
N HIS A 101 -8.60 7.83 -6.06
CA HIS A 101 -7.82 9.03 -5.70
C HIS A 101 -7.19 9.72 -6.92
N GLN A 102 -7.45 9.25 -8.15
CA GLN A 102 -7.08 9.99 -9.34
C GLN A 102 -8.00 11.20 -9.48
N PRO A 103 -7.44 12.40 -9.75
CA PRO A 103 -8.27 13.56 -10.05
C PRO A 103 -9.08 13.24 -11.31
N ASN A 104 -10.41 13.39 -11.22
CA ASN A 104 -11.24 13.41 -12.41
C ASN A 104 -10.69 14.55 -13.30
N GLY A 105 -10.29 14.20 -14.52
CA GLY A 105 -9.90 15.16 -15.54
C GLY A 105 -11.06 16.08 -15.93
#